data_AF-A0A948SMZ8-F1
#
_entry.id   AF-A0A948SMZ8-F1
#
_cell.length_a   1.000
_cell.length_b   1.000
_cell.length_c   1.000
_cell.angle_alpha   90.00
_cell.angle_beta   90.00
_cell.angle_gamma   90.00
#
_symmetry.space_group_name_H-M   'P 1'
#
loop_
_entity.id
_entity.type
_entity.pdbx_description
1 polymer ?
#
loop_
_entity_poly.entity_id
_entity_poly.type
_entity_poly.pdbx_seq_one_letter_code
_entity_poly.pdbx_strand_id
1 'polypeptide(L)'
;AQRLGLYKELGLRPNALTLGPVAVYNAMVFDRDLDRPNQPVVAFLDIGTRATDLIVVKDGRCWIRTFPIGGHHFTEAISAAVDGIPYGKADRLKAETATHQHAKKLMHVMRPVFDDLLREVQRSVSHYDSLNPDRPITQVFGLGNTFRIPGLRKFLSDQLNIEIRRLEEFQKVKVEGSAASEFAANSMNLGTAIGLALQGVGMGAVNINLSPVGDLREQVWMKKAKWFIAAAVLVCAASAVMFVPLEGSVAADRPGAVTRVLNEGKQHLSSFDSAKGEADVGAQANNVVYLLEDREVWPWLVADVNAAIATAGTQEALLSTFDPAAPPVPYEQWNTVELADLSGRYKLLQGTPAKRSIDVTMRLVVPRDARGAKEFVQKSVLDWLNKNADRPAAPYVIVIPSTGIVPEFTAVNATASQSSSGGAASTGPATDEPTDTGESQDGGAGNVQGRNKAAEGSLTSGGGGFLGGSSGGGGAVGDGGAGGGKGADDRARDRKAARAAIKTSAAEPVDIDGDAAIPSAPNPYVGKPATAVTIKFTVELRAPVGREIAPAAAAGEEGAPQ
;
A
#
# COMPACT_ATOMS: atom_id res chain seq x y z
N ALA A 1 3.94 -17.65 6.63
CA ALA A 1 3.57 -19.06 6.38
C ALA A 1 4.14 -20.02 7.43
N GLN A 2 5.47 -20.17 7.54
CA GLN A 2 6.08 -21.18 8.43
C GLN A 2 5.66 -21.11 9.92
N ARG A 3 5.60 -19.90 10.51
CA ARG A 3 5.14 -19.72 11.90
C ARG A 3 3.64 -20.03 12.10
N LEU A 4 2.80 -19.78 11.09
CA LEU A 4 1.37 -20.05 11.17
C LEU A 4 1.08 -21.57 11.12
N GLY A 5 1.90 -22.34 10.39
CA GLY A 5 1.83 -23.80 10.37
C GLY A 5 2.10 -24.42 11.74
N LEU A 6 3.14 -23.95 12.44
CA LEU A 6 3.46 -24.40 13.81
C LEU A 6 2.31 -24.19 14.80
N TYR A 7 1.64 -23.03 14.74
CA TYR A 7 0.47 -22.80 15.59
C TYR A 7 -0.69 -23.76 15.26
N LYS A 8 -0.90 -24.03 13.97
CA LYS A 8 -1.95 -24.96 13.51
C LYS A 8 -1.72 -26.38 14.01
N GLU A 9 -0.47 -26.86 14.02
CA GLU A 9 -0.10 -28.17 14.58
C GLU A 9 -0.42 -28.28 16.08
N LEU A 10 -0.28 -27.17 16.82
CA LEU A 10 -0.63 -27.07 18.24
C LEU A 10 -2.12 -26.80 18.49
N GLY A 11 -2.96 -26.81 17.44
CA GLY A 11 -4.38 -26.50 17.54
C GLY A 11 -4.69 -25.02 17.81
N LEU A 12 -3.69 -24.13 17.73
CA LEU A 12 -3.84 -22.70 17.93
C LEU A 12 -4.10 -22.00 16.58
N ARG A 13 -5.13 -21.16 16.55
CA ARG A 13 -5.47 -20.34 15.37
C ARG A 13 -5.20 -18.87 15.68
N PRO A 14 -4.09 -18.29 15.21
CA PRO A 14 -3.77 -16.89 15.48
C PRO A 14 -4.79 -15.97 14.79
N ASN A 15 -5.45 -15.11 15.57
CA ASN A 15 -6.45 -14.18 15.07
C ASN A 15 -5.85 -12.95 14.36
N ALA A 16 -4.69 -12.51 14.83
CA ALA A 16 -3.98 -11.37 14.29
C ALA A 16 -2.48 -11.64 14.26
N LEU A 17 -1.82 -11.10 13.24
CA LEU A 17 -0.37 -11.07 13.13
C LEU A 17 0.06 -9.60 13.02
N THR A 18 0.98 -9.15 13.86
CA THR A 18 1.48 -7.76 13.84
C THR A 18 2.99 -7.72 14.04
N LEU A 19 3.56 -6.54 13.96
CA LEU A 19 4.98 -6.27 14.23
C LEU A 19 5.20 -6.15 15.74
N GLY A 20 6.28 -6.75 16.25
CA GLY A 20 6.70 -6.65 17.65
C GLY A 20 6.74 -5.21 18.20
N PRO A 21 7.41 -4.25 17.54
CA PRO A 21 7.48 -2.87 18.02
C PRO A 21 6.13 -2.15 18.03
N VAL A 22 5.20 -2.53 17.15
CA VAL A 22 3.82 -1.99 17.15
C VAL A 22 3.04 -2.52 18.35
N ALA A 23 3.25 -3.78 18.74
CA ALA A 23 2.66 -4.30 19.97
C ALA A 23 3.21 -3.57 21.20
N VAL A 24 4.52 -3.37 21.30
CA VAL A 24 5.13 -2.58 22.38
C VAL A 24 4.56 -1.16 22.40
N TYR A 25 4.44 -0.50 21.24
CA TYR A 25 3.78 0.80 21.12
C TYR A 25 2.37 0.80 21.73
N ASN A 26 1.52 -0.17 21.35
CA ASN A 26 0.17 -0.29 21.88
C ASN A 26 0.15 -0.46 23.41
N ALA A 27 1.05 -1.28 23.96
CA ALA A 27 1.17 -1.47 25.40
C ALA A 27 1.56 -0.17 26.12
N MET A 28 2.55 0.55 25.60
CA MET A 28 3.08 1.73 26.26
C MET A 28 2.14 2.93 26.16
N VAL A 29 1.50 3.14 25.00
CA VAL A 29 0.50 4.20 24.85
C VAL A 29 -0.67 3.97 25.81
N PHE A 30 -1.14 2.73 25.90
CA PHE A 30 -2.21 2.37 26.82
C PHE A 30 -1.78 2.59 28.28
N ASP A 31 -0.64 2.05 28.68
CA ASP A 31 -0.17 2.08 30.08
C ASP A 31 0.11 3.49 30.59
N ARG A 32 0.66 4.36 29.72
CA ARG A 32 1.21 5.67 30.11
C ARG A 32 0.38 6.86 29.64
N ASP A 33 -0.78 6.63 29.00
CA ASP A 33 -1.66 7.68 28.45
C ASP A 33 -0.94 8.61 27.45
N LEU A 34 -0.09 8.07 26.57
CA LEU A 34 0.78 8.84 25.65
C LEU A 34 0.08 9.32 24.37
N ASP A 35 -1.25 9.17 24.29
CA ASP A 35 -2.08 9.56 23.15
C ASP A 35 -2.58 11.02 23.24
N ARG A 36 -2.32 11.71 24.34
CA ARG A 36 -2.77 13.09 24.54
C ARG A 36 -1.84 14.11 23.86
N PRO A 37 -2.38 15.21 23.32
CA PRO A 37 -1.56 16.27 22.74
C PRO A 37 -0.69 16.96 23.79
N ASN A 38 0.48 17.46 23.37
CA ASN A 38 1.43 18.21 24.21
C ASN A 38 2.06 17.41 25.35
N GLN A 39 2.14 16.09 25.22
CA GLN A 39 2.95 15.28 26.11
C GLN A 39 4.44 15.30 25.73
N PRO A 40 5.34 15.09 26.71
CA PRO A 40 6.75 14.87 26.45
C PRO A 40 6.94 13.71 25.46
N VAL A 41 7.87 13.85 24.52
CA VAL A 41 8.19 12.77 23.59
C VAL A 41 8.95 11.68 24.34
N VAL A 42 8.38 10.48 24.36
CA VAL A 42 8.93 9.33 25.07
C VAL A 42 9.40 8.29 24.06
N ALA A 43 10.61 7.80 24.25
CA ALA A 43 11.17 6.69 23.49
C ALA A 43 11.23 5.41 24.33
N PHE A 44 11.00 4.28 23.69
CA PHE A 44 11.14 2.95 24.25
C PHE A 44 12.21 2.22 23.46
N LEU A 45 13.26 1.80 24.17
CA LEU A 45 14.37 1.05 23.62
C LEU A 45 14.18 -0.41 24.02
N ASP A 46 13.71 -1.25 23.11
CA ASP A 46 13.50 -2.69 23.32
C ASP A 46 14.68 -3.49 22.76
N ILE A 47 15.54 -3.99 23.65
CA ILE A 47 16.72 -4.76 23.28
C ILE A 47 16.40 -6.25 23.38
N GLY A 48 15.97 -6.81 22.25
CA GLY A 48 15.71 -8.23 22.08
C GLY A 48 16.97 -9.08 21.94
N THR A 49 16.79 -10.33 21.52
CA THR A 49 17.89 -11.29 21.36
C THR A 49 18.78 -10.94 20.17
N ARG A 50 18.22 -10.67 18.99
CA ARG A 50 19.00 -10.44 17.76
C ARG A 50 18.95 -9.01 17.24
N ALA A 51 17.91 -8.27 17.59
CA ALA A 51 17.67 -6.93 17.12
C ALA A 51 17.17 -6.07 18.28
N THR A 52 17.32 -4.76 18.10
CA THR A 52 16.86 -3.73 19.01
C THR A 52 15.90 -2.82 18.27
N ASP A 53 14.78 -2.52 18.91
CA ASP A 53 13.76 -1.61 18.40
C ASP A 53 13.79 -0.31 19.21
N LEU A 54 13.92 0.82 18.53
CA LEU A 54 13.69 2.15 19.10
C LEU A 54 12.32 2.65 18.64
N ILE A 55 11.41 2.81 19.61
CA ILE A 55 10.01 3.17 19.38
C ILE A 55 9.76 4.51 20.05
N VAL A 56 9.56 5.55 19.25
CA VAL A 56 9.29 6.91 19.75
C VAL A 56 7.82 7.23 19.62
N VAL A 57 7.22 7.73 20.70
CA VAL A 57 5.82 8.13 20.79
C VAL A 57 5.72 9.65 20.85
N LYS A 58 5.05 10.24 19.86
CA LYS A 58 4.79 11.69 19.77
C LYS A 58 3.33 11.92 19.36
N ASP A 59 2.55 12.53 20.25
CA ASP A 59 1.15 12.93 20.03
C ASP A 59 0.29 11.80 19.40
N GLY A 60 0.36 10.59 19.98
CA GLY A 60 -0.38 9.43 19.47
C GLY A 60 0.12 8.85 18.14
N ARG A 61 1.30 9.25 17.66
CA ARG A 61 2.01 8.65 16.52
C ARG A 61 3.23 7.88 16.98
N CYS A 62 3.58 6.84 16.22
CA CYS A 62 4.80 6.07 16.42
C CYS A 62 5.84 6.37 15.34
N TRP A 63 7.10 6.53 15.73
CA TRP A 63 8.25 6.37 14.86
C TRP A 63 9.05 5.16 15.34
N ILE A 64 9.36 4.23 14.44
CA ILE A 64 9.99 2.95 14.78
C ILE A 64 11.24 2.79 13.94
N ARG A 65 12.34 2.42 14.59
CA ARG A 65 13.57 2.01 13.92
C ARG A 65 14.12 0.74 14.55
N THR A 66 14.35 -0.27 13.72
CA THR A 66 14.94 -1.55 14.12
C THR A 66 16.36 -1.63 13.59
N PHE A 67 17.30 -2.09 14.41
CA PHE A 67 18.69 -2.34 14.00
C PHE A 67 19.21 -3.67 14.56
N PRO A 68 20.11 -4.38 13.84
CA PRO A 68 20.42 -5.79 14.08
C PRO A 68 21.51 -5.98 15.16
N ILE A 69 21.34 -5.35 16.33
CA ILE A 69 22.16 -5.64 17.51
C ILE A 69 21.25 -6.00 18.68
N GLY A 70 21.71 -6.89 19.56
CA GLY A 70 20.87 -7.45 20.62
C GLY A 70 21.65 -8.38 21.54
N GLY A 71 20.96 -8.98 22.51
CA GLY A 71 21.56 -9.81 23.56
C GLY A 71 22.40 -11.01 23.09
N HIS A 72 22.18 -11.50 21.87
CA HIS A 72 22.93 -12.59 21.24
C HIS A 72 24.40 -12.19 20.99
N HIS A 73 24.64 -10.98 20.51
CA HIS A 73 25.98 -10.48 20.21
C HIS A 73 26.85 -10.40 21.48
N PHE A 74 26.24 -10.06 22.62
CA PHE A 74 26.93 -10.14 23.92
C PHE A 74 27.30 -11.56 24.29
N THR A 75 26.40 -12.52 24.07
CA THR A 75 26.65 -13.95 24.34
C THR A 75 27.74 -14.50 23.41
N GLU A 76 27.73 -14.13 22.13
CA GLU A 76 28.78 -14.51 21.17
C GLU A 76 30.14 -13.92 21.55
N ALA A 77 30.20 -12.65 21.94
CA ALA A 77 31.44 -12.03 22.40
C ALA A 77 32.06 -12.79 23.59
N ILE A 78 31.23 -13.16 24.57
CA ILE A 78 31.68 -13.97 25.71
C ILE A 78 32.14 -15.37 25.26
N SER A 79 31.38 -16.01 24.37
CA SER A 79 31.71 -17.34 23.85
C SER A 79 33.00 -17.35 23.04
N ALA A 80 33.29 -16.28 22.30
CA ALA A 80 34.50 -16.14 21.49
C ALA A 80 35.75 -15.84 22.34
N ALA A 81 35.58 -15.13 23.47
CA ALA A 81 36.70 -14.78 24.33
C ALA A 81 37.07 -15.86 25.36
N VAL A 82 36.19 -16.84 25.58
CA VAL A 82 36.41 -17.94 26.52
C VAL A 82 36.38 -19.25 25.75
N ASP A 83 37.56 -19.78 25.44
CA ASP A 83 37.68 -21.01 24.66
C ASP A 83 36.89 -22.18 25.27
N GLY A 84 36.12 -22.86 24.42
CA GLY A 84 35.44 -24.10 24.76
C GLY A 84 34.17 -23.97 25.61
N ILE A 85 33.63 -22.77 25.86
CA ILE A 85 32.35 -22.65 26.58
C ILE A 85 31.15 -22.85 25.65
N PRO A 86 30.15 -23.66 26.03
CA PRO A 86 28.90 -23.75 25.30
C PRO A 86 28.10 -22.45 25.36
N TYR A 87 27.33 -22.14 24.31
CA TYR A 87 26.50 -20.94 24.21
C TYR A 87 25.60 -20.72 25.43
N GLY A 88 24.93 -21.77 25.93
CA GLY A 88 24.07 -21.67 27.10
C GLY A 88 24.81 -21.28 28.39
N LYS A 89 26.10 -21.66 28.51
CA LYS A 89 26.95 -21.24 29.64
C LYS A 89 27.40 -19.80 29.46
N ALA A 90 27.74 -19.38 28.24
CA ALA A 90 28.04 -17.98 27.92
C ALA A 90 26.86 -17.05 28.24
N ASP A 91 25.63 -17.47 27.94
CA ASP A 91 24.43 -16.69 28.22
C ASP A 91 24.16 -16.51 29.72
N ARG A 92 24.42 -17.55 30.52
CA ARG A 92 24.38 -17.45 32.00
C ARG A 92 25.45 -16.50 32.53
N LEU A 93 26.69 -16.60 32.04
CA LEU A 93 27.78 -15.71 32.43
C LEU A 93 27.47 -14.24 32.10
N LYS A 94 26.78 -13.97 30.99
CA LYS A 94 26.28 -12.63 30.63
C LYS A 94 25.33 -12.07 31.69
N ALA A 95 24.37 -12.87 32.15
CA ALA A 95 23.41 -12.45 33.17
C ALA A 95 24.06 -12.26 34.55
N GLU A 96 25.03 -13.12 34.89
CA GLU A 96 25.71 -13.16 36.19
C GLU A 96 27.02 -12.36 36.22
N THR A 97 27.26 -11.49 35.23
CA THR A 97 28.55 -10.82 35.06
C THR A 97 28.95 -9.99 36.30
N ALA A 98 28.02 -9.34 36.98
CA ALA A 98 28.33 -8.51 38.16
C ALA A 98 28.82 -9.31 39.36
N THR A 99 28.35 -10.54 39.53
CA THR A 99 28.65 -11.40 40.69
C THR A 99 29.80 -12.38 40.40
N HIS A 100 30.26 -12.44 39.15
CA HIS A 100 31.30 -13.38 38.74
C HIS A 100 32.71 -12.91 39.14
N GLN A 101 33.58 -13.85 39.54
CA GLN A 101 34.97 -13.57 39.96
C GLN A 101 35.80 -12.82 38.89
N HIS A 102 35.44 -12.95 37.62
CA HIS A 102 36.10 -12.31 36.47
C HIS A 102 35.25 -11.20 35.83
N ALA A 103 34.37 -10.54 36.60
CA ALA A 103 33.47 -9.48 36.13
C ALA A 103 34.15 -8.44 35.22
N LYS A 104 35.33 -7.94 35.61
CA LYS A 104 36.10 -6.96 34.83
C LYS A 104 36.49 -7.47 33.44
N LYS A 105 36.95 -8.73 33.35
CA LYS A 105 37.34 -9.36 32.09
C LYS A 105 36.13 -9.58 31.18
N LEU A 106 35.03 -10.07 31.74
CA LEU A 106 33.77 -10.26 31.00
C LEU A 106 33.21 -8.93 30.49
N MET A 107 33.26 -7.87 31.30
CA MET A 107 32.84 -6.53 30.87
C MET A 107 33.72 -5.96 29.76
N HIS A 108 35.04 -6.20 29.84
CA HIS A 108 35.98 -5.80 28.79
C HIS A 108 35.68 -6.51 27.46
N VAL A 109 35.39 -7.81 27.50
CA VAL A 109 35.01 -8.60 26.32
C VAL A 109 33.71 -8.11 25.69
N MET A 110 32.73 -7.70 26.51
CA MET A 110 31.46 -7.17 26.00
C MET A 110 31.55 -5.74 25.50
N ARG A 111 32.61 -4.99 25.85
CA ARG A 111 32.75 -3.55 25.55
C ARG A 111 32.54 -3.18 24.07
N PRO A 112 33.07 -3.91 23.09
CA PRO A 112 32.82 -3.61 21.68
C PRO A 112 31.32 -3.62 21.34
N VAL A 113 30.57 -4.59 21.88
CA VAL A 113 29.11 -4.71 21.66
C VAL A 113 28.35 -3.55 22.34
N PHE A 114 28.83 -3.08 23.50
CA PHE A 114 28.30 -1.85 24.11
C PHE A 114 28.50 -0.62 23.22
N ASP A 115 29.71 -0.46 22.67
CA ASP A 115 30.05 0.69 21.83
C ASP A 115 29.28 0.68 20.50
N ASP A 116 29.06 -0.50 19.89
CA ASP A 116 28.25 -0.64 18.69
C ASP A 116 26.76 -0.36 18.95
N LEU A 117 26.22 -0.86 20.07
CA LEU A 117 24.84 -0.56 20.49
C LEU A 117 24.65 0.93 20.73
N LEU A 118 25.59 1.57 21.43
CA LEU A 118 25.58 3.02 21.67
C LEU A 118 25.56 3.79 20.35
N ARG A 119 26.41 3.40 19.39
CA ARG A 119 26.50 4.06 18.08
C ARG A 119 25.17 4.00 17.32
N GLU A 120 24.52 2.84 17.30
CA GLU A 120 23.22 2.70 16.61
C GLU A 120 22.09 3.41 17.35
N VAL A 121 22.08 3.40 18.69
CA VAL A 121 21.09 4.17 19.48
C VAL A 121 21.28 5.67 19.25
N GLN A 122 22.51 6.18 19.33
CA GLN A 122 22.82 7.59 19.09
C GLN A 122 22.42 8.01 17.67
N ARG A 123 22.79 7.23 16.65
CA ARG A 123 22.39 7.48 15.26
C ARG A 123 20.87 7.52 15.10
N SER A 124 20.16 6.64 15.79
CA SER A 124 18.71 6.55 15.73
C SER A 124 18.03 7.74 16.39
N VAL A 125 18.49 8.15 17.58
CA VAL A 125 18.03 9.34 18.30
C VAL A 125 18.30 10.60 17.48
N SER A 126 19.53 10.80 17.00
CA SER A 126 19.89 11.98 16.20
C SER A 126 19.09 12.08 14.90
N HIS A 127 18.79 10.94 14.26
CA HIS A 127 17.94 10.94 13.07
C HIS A 127 16.51 11.35 13.39
N TYR A 128 15.94 10.87 14.51
CA TYR A 128 14.62 11.30 14.96
C TYR A 128 14.58 12.81 15.25
N ASP A 129 15.56 13.30 16.00
CA ASP A 129 15.64 14.72 16.38
C ASP A 129 15.86 15.62 15.16
N SER A 130 16.61 15.17 14.14
CA SER A 130 16.76 15.93 12.88
C SER A 130 15.46 16.07 12.09
N LEU A 131 14.55 15.09 12.22
CA LEU A 131 13.24 15.12 11.56
C LEU A 131 12.21 15.91 12.40
N ASN A 132 12.43 16.03 13.71
CA ASN A 132 11.51 16.66 14.66
C ASN A 132 12.24 17.66 15.58
N PRO A 133 12.84 18.73 15.03
CA PRO A 133 13.62 19.69 15.82
C PRO A 133 12.78 20.46 16.86
N ASP A 134 11.46 20.52 16.66
CA ASP A 134 10.48 21.16 17.54
C ASP A 134 10.16 20.35 18.80
N ARG A 135 10.31 19.02 18.74
CA ARG A 135 9.88 18.08 19.79
C ARG A 135 10.90 16.93 19.91
N PRO A 136 12.09 17.18 20.50
CA PRO A 136 13.11 16.15 20.69
C PRO A 136 12.68 15.12 21.75
N ILE A 137 13.36 13.97 21.75
CA ILE A 137 13.12 12.91 22.73
C ILE A 137 13.51 13.40 24.13
N THR A 138 12.55 13.32 25.07
CA THR A 138 12.75 13.81 26.45
C THR A 138 13.09 12.70 27.44
N GLN A 139 12.58 11.49 27.22
CA GLN A 139 12.73 10.36 28.12
C GLN A 139 12.88 9.07 27.35
N VAL A 140 13.73 8.17 27.84
CA VAL A 140 13.92 6.84 27.26
C VAL A 140 13.62 5.76 28.30
N PHE A 141 12.78 4.80 27.96
CA PHE A 141 12.51 3.62 28.76
C PHE A 141 13.17 2.39 28.12
N GLY A 142 13.95 1.65 28.92
CA GLY A 142 14.55 0.38 28.52
C GLY A 142 13.60 -0.80 28.72
N LEU A 143 13.44 -1.59 27.67
CA LEU A 143 12.66 -2.82 27.60
C LEU A 143 13.53 -3.99 27.14
N GLY A 144 13.15 -5.21 27.51
CA GLY A 144 13.86 -6.43 27.15
C GLY A 144 14.94 -6.85 28.15
N ASN A 145 15.23 -8.16 28.15
CA ASN A 145 16.12 -8.80 29.12
C ASN A 145 17.57 -8.32 29.06
N THR A 146 18.01 -7.76 27.93
CA THR A 146 19.39 -7.29 27.78
C THR A 146 19.71 -6.14 28.73
N PHE A 147 18.71 -5.36 29.19
CA PHE A 147 18.90 -4.36 30.26
C PHE A 147 19.24 -4.93 31.64
N ARG A 148 19.14 -6.25 31.83
CA ARG A 148 19.64 -6.92 33.04
C ARG A 148 21.17 -6.99 33.07
N ILE A 149 21.86 -6.77 31.96
CA ILE A 149 23.32 -6.72 31.93
C ILE A 149 23.79 -5.57 32.84
N PRO A 150 24.60 -5.85 33.87
CA PRO A 150 25.06 -4.84 34.80
C PRO A 150 25.83 -3.73 34.09
N GLY A 151 25.52 -2.48 34.42
CA GLY A 151 26.19 -1.30 33.85
C GLY A 151 25.67 -0.84 32.48
N LEU A 152 24.89 -1.65 31.74
CA LEU A 152 24.37 -1.26 30.42
C LEU A 152 23.55 0.02 30.44
N ARG A 153 22.56 0.06 31.34
CA ARG A 153 21.70 1.23 31.51
C ARG A 153 22.50 2.48 31.83
N LYS A 154 23.46 2.37 32.77
CA LYS A 154 24.31 3.49 33.18
C LYS A 154 25.22 3.94 32.04
N PHE A 155 25.85 3.02 31.35
CA PHE A 155 26.72 3.30 30.21
C PHE A 155 25.97 4.05 29.11
N LEU A 156 24.80 3.57 28.68
CA LEU A 156 24.00 4.25 27.67
C LEU A 156 23.52 5.63 28.15
N SER A 157 23.09 5.74 29.41
CA SER A 157 22.59 7.01 29.96
C SER A 157 23.68 8.07 30.06
N ASP A 158 24.87 7.69 30.55
CA ASP A 158 26.02 8.59 30.69
C ASP A 158 26.56 9.03 29.31
N GLN A 159 26.55 8.14 28.30
CA GLN A 159 27.08 8.45 26.96
C GLN A 159 26.09 9.22 26.06
N LEU A 160 24.79 8.95 26.18
CA LEU A 160 23.76 9.66 25.41
C LEU A 160 23.36 10.99 26.05
N ASN A 161 23.74 11.23 27.31
CA ASN A 161 23.27 12.35 28.11
C ASN A 161 21.73 12.43 28.20
N ILE A 162 21.08 11.26 28.20
CA ILE A 162 19.63 11.10 28.30
C ILE A 162 19.35 10.11 29.43
N GLU A 163 18.37 10.40 30.27
CA GLU A 163 17.97 9.51 31.35
C GLU A 163 17.29 8.25 30.79
N ILE A 164 17.94 7.09 30.93
CA ILE A 164 17.34 5.79 30.60
C ILE A 164 16.79 5.15 31.86
N ARG A 165 15.45 5.08 31.93
CA ARG A 165 14.71 4.42 33.01
C ARG A 165 14.37 2.99 32.63
N ARG A 166 14.33 2.10 33.62
CA ARG A 166 13.87 0.72 33.41
C ARG A 166 12.35 0.67 33.55
N LEU A 167 11.67 -0.13 32.73
CA LEU A 167 10.26 -0.43 33.00
C LEU A 167 10.16 -1.46 34.13
N GLU A 168 9.91 -0.98 35.35
CA GLU A 168 9.78 -1.86 36.53
C GLU A 168 8.37 -2.42 36.67
N GLU A 169 7.36 -1.57 36.45
CA GLU A 169 5.95 -1.91 36.59
C GLU A 169 5.11 -1.19 35.53
N PHE A 170 3.98 -1.82 35.19
CA PHE A 170 2.91 -1.22 34.41
C PHE A 170 1.98 -0.43 35.35
N GLN A 171 1.59 0.77 34.95
CA GLN A 171 0.73 1.64 35.75
C GLN A 171 -0.73 1.19 35.72
N LYS A 172 -1.21 0.71 34.56
CA LYS A 172 -2.62 0.31 34.38
C LYS A 172 -2.83 -1.19 34.45
N VAL A 173 -1.84 -1.98 34.07
CA VAL A 173 -1.95 -3.44 34.08
C VAL A 173 -1.48 -3.97 35.43
N LYS A 174 -2.42 -4.50 36.22
CA LYS A 174 -2.14 -5.11 37.52
C LYS A 174 -2.52 -6.58 37.50
N VAL A 175 -1.65 -7.41 38.08
CA VAL A 175 -1.89 -8.83 38.30
C VAL A 175 -1.98 -9.06 39.80
N GLU A 176 -3.07 -9.64 40.26
CA GLU A 176 -3.30 -9.96 41.67
C GLU A 176 -2.99 -11.44 41.96
N GLY A 177 -2.80 -11.76 43.25
CA GLY A 177 -2.58 -13.14 43.71
C GLY A 177 -1.13 -13.62 43.61
N SER A 178 -0.96 -14.95 43.53
CA SER A 178 0.36 -15.60 43.60
C SER A 178 1.29 -15.28 42.42
N ALA A 179 0.74 -14.85 41.28
CA ALA A 179 1.50 -14.51 40.08
C ALA A 179 2.02 -13.06 40.06
N ALA A 180 1.63 -12.21 41.02
CA ALA A 180 1.97 -10.79 41.03
C ALA A 180 3.49 -10.54 41.09
N SER A 181 4.20 -11.31 41.90
CA SER A 181 5.66 -11.19 42.06
C SER A 181 6.41 -11.60 40.78
N GLU A 182 5.96 -12.68 40.12
CA GLU A 182 6.53 -13.16 38.87
C GLU A 182 6.26 -12.19 37.72
N PHE A 183 5.07 -11.58 37.68
CA PHE A 183 4.73 -10.53 36.72
C PHE A 183 5.64 -9.31 36.88
N ALA A 184 5.78 -8.78 38.10
CA ALA A 184 6.64 -7.64 38.39
C ALA A 184 8.11 -7.92 38.04
N ALA A 185 8.60 -9.14 38.30
CA ALA A 185 9.97 -9.55 37.96
C ALA A 185 10.24 -9.56 36.44
N ASN A 186 9.19 -9.74 35.63
CA ASN A 186 9.27 -9.90 34.18
C ASN A 186 8.64 -8.74 33.38
N SER A 187 8.22 -7.64 34.04
CA SER A 187 7.54 -6.50 33.41
C SER A 187 8.23 -6.00 32.14
N MET A 188 9.57 -5.89 32.14
CA MET A 188 10.36 -5.44 31.00
C MET A 188 10.20 -6.27 29.72
N ASN A 189 9.84 -7.55 29.83
CA ASN A 189 9.72 -8.47 28.68
C ASN A 189 8.27 -8.63 28.22
N LEU A 190 7.30 -8.17 29.01
CA LEU A 190 5.89 -8.41 28.76
C LEU A 190 5.25 -7.33 27.88
N GLY A 191 5.98 -6.28 27.49
CA GLY A 191 5.46 -5.20 26.64
C GLY A 191 4.82 -5.71 25.36
N THR A 192 5.51 -6.59 24.62
CA THR A 192 4.98 -7.19 23.37
C THR A 192 3.73 -8.04 23.64
N ALA A 193 3.75 -8.88 24.68
CA ALA A 193 2.63 -9.75 25.01
C ALA A 193 1.37 -8.96 25.41
N ILE A 194 1.54 -7.94 26.25
CA ILE A 194 0.46 -7.04 26.67
C ILE A 194 -0.08 -6.27 25.47
N GLY A 195 0.80 -5.79 24.59
CA GLY A 195 0.41 -5.10 23.36
C GLY A 195 -0.46 -5.95 22.43
N LEU A 196 -0.09 -7.21 22.24
CA LEU A 196 -0.87 -8.18 21.48
C LEU A 196 -2.21 -8.48 22.14
N ALA A 197 -2.23 -8.61 23.47
CA ALA A 197 -3.47 -8.82 24.22
C ALA A 197 -4.41 -7.62 24.08
N LEU A 198 -3.91 -6.38 24.22
CA LEU A 198 -4.69 -5.16 24.03
C LEU A 198 -5.27 -5.06 22.62
N GLN A 199 -4.49 -5.41 21.60
CA GLN A 199 -4.97 -5.50 20.23
C GLN A 199 -6.10 -6.55 20.09
N GLY A 200 -5.96 -7.71 20.74
CA GLY A 200 -6.98 -8.76 20.74
C GLY A 200 -8.31 -8.35 21.39
N VAL A 201 -8.25 -7.52 22.44
CA VAL A 201 -9.44 -6.98 23.13
C VAL A 201 -10.00 -5.72 22.45
N GLY A 202 -9.31 -5.20 21.41
CA GLY A 202 -9.74 -4.01 20.68
C GLY A 202 -9.38 -2.67 21.34
N MET A 203 -8.45 -2.69 22.30
CA MET A 203 -7.93 -1.51 23.00
C MET A 203 -6.57 -1.05 22.45
N GLY A 204 -6.08 -1.66 21.36
CA GLY A 204 -4.84 -1.23 20.71
C GLY A 204 -5.02 0.10 19.98
N ALA A 205 -4.09 1.04 20.18
CA ALA A 205 -4.07 2.31 19.47
C ALA A 205 -3.87 2.13 17.96
N VAL A 206 -3.00 1.17 17.58
CA VAL A 206 -2.74 0.79 16.19
C VAL A 206 -3.17 -0.67 15.98
N ASN A 207 -4.13 -0.87 15.08
CA ASN A 207 -4.66 -2.19 14.73
C ASN A 207 -4.20 -2.60 13.33
N ILE A 208 -3.01 -3.19 13.24
CA ILE A 208 -2.47 -3.74 11.99
C ILE A 208 -2.57 -5.27 12.04
N ASN A 209 -3.11 -5.87 10.98
CA ASN A 209 -3.13 -7.32 10.81
C ASN A 209 -2.45 -7.72 9.51
N LEU A 210 -1.35 -8.45 9.63
CA LEU A 210 -0.50 -8.97 8.56
C LEU A 210 -0.80 -10.44 8.24
N SER A 211 -1.89 -11.00 8.77
CA SER A 211 -2.30 -12.36 8.44
C SER A 211 -2.66 -12.46 6.95
N PRO A 212 -2.26 -13.53 6.24
CA PRO A 212 -2.64 -13.75 4.86
C PRO A 212 -4.16 -13.65 4.65
N VAL A 213 -4.58 -13.06 3.52
CA VAL A 213 -5.99 -12.82 3.20
C VAL A 213 -6.85 -14.10 3.16
N GLY A 214 -6.23 -15.27 2.91
CA GLY A 214 -6.91 -16.56 2.98
C GLY A 214 -7.41 -16.89 4.39
N ASP A 215 -6.55 -16.72 5.39
CA ASP A 215 -6.89 -16.97 6.80
C ASP A 215 -7.92 -15.96 7.33
N LEU A 216 -7.90 -14.72 6.81
CA LEU A 216 -8.87 -13.68 7.17
C LEU A 216 -10.29 -14.04 6.74
N ARG A 217 -10.47 -14.62 5.56
CA ARG A 217 -11.81 -15.02 5.06
C ARG A 217 -12.41 -16.12 5.90
N GLU A 218 -11.63 -17.14 6.28
CA GLU A 218 -12.08 -18.18 7.21
C GLU A 218 -12.47 -17.60 8.58
N GLN A 219 -11.70 -16.63 9.09
CA GLN A 219 -12.00 -16.00 10.36
C GLN A 219 -13.29 -15.15 10.33
N VAL A 220 -13.51 -14.40 9.24
CA VAL A 220 -14.75 -13.64 9.06
C VAL A 220 -15.94 -14.59 8.93
N TRP A 221 -15.77 -15.71 8.21
CA TRP A 221 -16.81 -16.75 8.08
C TRP A 221 -17.16 -17.36 9.44
N MET A 222 -16.17 -17.73 10.25
CA MET A 222 -16.40 -18.30 11.59
C MET A 222 -17.04 -17.31 12.56
N LYS A 223 -16.66 -16.02 12.51
CA LYS A 223 -17.33 -14.99 13.32
C LYS A 223 -18.79 -14.78 12.90
N LYS A 224 -19.09 -14.87 11.60
CA LYS A 224 -20.45 -14.71 11.07
C LYS A 224 -21.29 -15.97 11.19
N ALA A 225 -20.69 -17.16 11.28
CA ALA A 225 -21.40 -18.44 11.37
C ALA A 225 -22.42 -18.48 12.53
N LYS A 226 -22.11 -17.86 13.68
CA LYS A 226 -23.06 -17.76 14.81
C LYS A 226 -24.31 -16.95 14.44
N TRP A 227 -24.15 -15.87 13.68
CA TRP A 227 -25.25 -15.05 13.18
C TRP A 227 -26.04 -15.75 12.09
N PHE A 228 -25.36 -16.52 11.22
CA PHE A 228 -26.03 -17.36 10.23
C PHE A 228 -26.83 -18.50 10.86
N ILE A 229 -26.31 -19.15 11.91
CA ILE A 229 -27.03 -20.17 12.67
C ILE A 229 -28.25 -19.52 13.35
N ALA A 230 -28.09 -18.36 13.98
CA ALA A 230 -29.20 -17.63 14.60
C ALA A 230 -30.28 -17.25 13.57
N ALA A 231 -29.88 -16.75 12.39
CA ALA A 231 -30.79 -16.44 11.29
C ALA A 231 -31.49 -17.70 10.76
N ALA A 232 -30.77 -18.82 10.60
CA ALA A 232 -31.35 -20.09 10.18
C ALA A 232 -32.39 -20.61 11.18
N VAL A 233 -32.10 -20.52 12.48
CA VAL A 233 -33.07 -20.89 13.53
C VAL A 233 -34.32 -20.01 13.48
N LEU A 234 -34.16 -18.70 13.24
CA LEU A 234 -35.28 -17.77 13.07
C LEU A 234 -36.15 -18.13 11.86
N VAL A 235 -35.52 -18.44 10.73
CA VAL A 235 -36.23 -18.88 9.51
C VAL A 235 -36.95 -20.20 9.74
N CYS A 236 -36.31 -21.18 10.38
CA CYS A 236 -36.96 -22.44 10.73
C CYS A 236 -38.13 -22.25 11.70
N ALA A 237 -38.00 -21.36 12.68
CA ALA A 237 -39.08 -21.03 13.60
C ALA A 237 -40.26 -20.33 12.90
N ALA A 238 -39.98 -19.36 12.03
CA ALA A 238 -41.00 -18.69 11.22
C ALA A 238 -41.74 -19.67 10.29
N SER A 239 -40.99 -20.57 9.64
CA SER A 239 -41.55 -21.64 8.82
C SER A 239 -42.38 -22.62 9.65
N ALA A 240 -41.97 -22.96 10.88
CA ALA A 240 -42.73 -23.84 11.76
C ALA A 240 -44.06 -23.20 12.21
N VAL A 241 -44.09 -21.88 12.41
CA VAL A 241 -45.33 -21.14 12.74
C VAL A 241 -46.34 -21.19 11.59
N MET A 242 -45.89 -21.27 10.33
CA MET A 242 -46.78 -21.45 9.16
C MET A 242 -47.47 -22.83 9.12
N PHE A 243 -46.95 -23.84 9.84
CA PHE A 243 -47.54 -25.18 9.91
C PHE A 243 -48.42 -25.39 11.15
N VAL A 244 -48.50 -24.41 12.06
CA VAL A 244 -49.49 -24.44 13.14
C VAL A 244 -50.83 -23.99 12.53
N PRO A 245 -51.86 -24.85 12.50
CA PRO A 245 -53.15 -24.47 11.96
C PRO A 245 -53.73 -23.34 12.81
N LEU A 246 -53.79 -22.13 12.24
CA LEU A 246 -54.49 -21.00 12.82
C LEU A 246 -55.99 -21.29 12.66
N GLU A 247 -56.59 -21.95 13.66
CA GLU A 247 -58.04 -22.07 13.74
C GLU A 247 -58.63 -20.67 14.00
N GLY A 248 -59.01 -20.00 12.91
CA GLY A 248 -59.52 -18.63 12.95
C GLY A 248 -60.11 -18.24 11.61
N SER A 249 -61.34 -18.72 11.36
CA SER A 249 -62.35 -18.15 10.44
C SER A 249 -61.81 -17.42 9.20
N VAL A 250 -61.66 -18.16 8.11
CA VAL A 250 -61.55 -17.59 6.76
C VAL A 250 -62.90 -16.93 6.41
N ALA A 251 -63.06 -15.68 6.83
CA ALA A 251 -64.05 -14.79 6.23
C ALA A 251 -63.55 -14.48 4.82
N ALA A 252 -64.30 -14.98 3.85
CA ALA A 252 -64.16 -14.59 2.46
C ALA A 252 -64.23 -13.05 2.34
N ASP A 253 -63.42 -12.54 1.42
CA ASP A 253 -63.43 -11.18 0.86
C ASP A 253 -62.42 -10.17 1.46
N ARG A 254 -61.18 -10.21 0.93
CA ARG A 254 -60.28 -9.04 0.83
C ARG A 254 -59.39 -9.11 -0.42
N PRO A 255 -59.91 -8.80 -1.62
CA PRO A 255 -59.10 -8.70 -2.83
C PRO A 255 -57.99 -7.64 -2.72
N GLY A 256 -58.10 -6.63 -1.83
CA GLY A 256 -57.07 -5.60 -1.67
C GLY A 256 -55.78 -6.04 -0.95
N ALA A 257 -55.86 -6.99 -0.01
CA ALA A 257 -54.68 -7.43 0.74
C ALA A 257 -53.83 -8.41 -0.06
N VAL A 258 -54.46 -9.30 -0.83
CA VAL A 258 -53.77 -10.26 -1.70
C VAL A 258 -53.06 -9.54 -2.84
N THR A 259 -53.68 -8.55 -3.48
CA THR A 259 -53.02 -7.76 -4.54
C THR A 259 -51.86 -6.93 -4.00
N ARG A 260 -51.96 -6.41 -2.78
CA ARG A 260 -50.86 -5.69 -2.12
C ARG A 260 -49.68 -6.61 -1.84
N VAL A 261 -49.91 -7.80 -1.27
CA VAL A 261 -48.85 -8.79 -1.02
C VAL A 261 -48.26 -9.31 -2.33
N LEU A 262 -49.06 -9.45 -3.39
CA LEU A 262 -48.57 -9.85 -4.72
C LEU A 262 -47.66 -8.77 -5.33
N ASN A 263 -48.01 -7.49 -5.17
CA ASN A 263 -47.20 -6.37 -5.65
C ASN A 263 -45.92 -6.19 -4.82
N GLU A 264 -46.01 -6.31 -3.49
CA GLU A 264 -44.85 -6.32 -2.59
C GLU A 264 -43.94 -7.53 -2.91
N GLY A 265 -44.51 -8.70 -3.19
CA GLY A 265 -43.77 -9.89 -3.62
C GLY A 265 -43.04 -9.70 -4.96
N LYS A 266 -43.69 -9.10 -5.96
CA LYS A 266 -43.05 -8.76 -7.24
C LYS A 266 -41.94 -7.72 -7.08
N GLN A 267 -42.14 -6.74 -6.20
CA GLN A 267 -41.13 -5.73 -5.89
C GLN A 267 -39.93 -6.34 -5.16
N HIS A 268 -40.15 -7.28 -4.24
CA HIS A 268 -39.06 -8.02 -3.58
C HIS A 268 -38.35 -8.98 -4.55
N LEU A 269 -39.05 -9.57 -5.50
CA LEU A 269 -38.44 -10.39 -6.56
C LEU A 269 -37.53 -9.55 -7.46
N SER A 270 -37.98 -8.36 -7.90
CA SER A 270 -37.13 -7.46 -8.70
C SER A 270 -35.94 -6.92 -7.91
N SER A 271 -36.14 -6.66 -6.61
CA SER A 271 -35.06 -6.26 -5.68
C SER A 271 -34.04 -7.39 -5.52
N PHE A 272 -34.51 -8.64 -5.44
CA PHE A 272 -33.66 -9.82 -5.36
C PHE A 272 -32.90 -10.07 -6.66
N ASP A 273 -33.53 -9.92 -7.82
CA ASP A 273 -32.86 -10.08 -9.12
C ASP A 273 -31.82 -8.97 -9.37
N SER A 274 -32.12 -7.74 -8.94
CA SER A 274 -31.15 -6.62 -9.00
C SER A 274 -29.98 -6.86 -8.05
N ALA A 275 -30.26 -7.29 -6.81
CA ALA A 275 -29.22 -7.65 -5.84
C ALA A 275 -28.43 -8.89 -6.26
N LYS A 276 -29.03 -9.83 -7.00
CA LYS A 276 -28.36 -11.00 -7.60
C LYS A 276 -27.46 -10.60 -8.76
N GLY A 277 -27.86 -9.62 -9.57
CA GLY A 277 -27.01 -9.01 -10.60
C GLY A 277 -25.83 -8.23 -10.02
N GLU A 278 -26.03 -7.49 -8.93
CA GLU A 278 -24.94 -6.83 -8.19
C GLU A 278 -24.07 -7.84 -7.41
N ALA A 279 -24.64 -8.97 -6.99
CA ALA A 279 -23.93 -10.08 -6.36
C ALA A 279 -23.35 -11.09 -7.35
N ASP A 280 -23.43 -10.86 -8.66
CA ASP A 280 -22.63 -11.58 -9.65
C ASP A 280 -21.19 -11.07 -9.64
N VAL A 281 -20.58 -11.15 -8.46
CA VAL A 281 -19.14 -11.06 -8.25
C VAL A 281 -18.44 -12.21 -8.98
N GLY A 282 -19.18 -13.19 -9.51
CA GLY A 282 -18.65 -14.31 -10.28
C GLY A 282 -17.96 -13.86 -11.56
N ALA A 283 -18.60 -13.02 -12.39
CA ALA A 283 -18.00 -12.54 -13.63
C ALA A 283 -16.76 -11.66 -13.38
N GLN A 284 -16.83 -10.71 -12.43
CA GLN A 284 -15.69 -9.85 -12.10
C GLN A 284 -14.56 -10.62 -11.40
N ALA A 285 -14.88 -11.52 -10.46
CA ALA A 285 -13.88 -12.35 -9.80
C ALA A 285 -13.23 -13.32 -10.78
N ASN A 286 -14.00 -13.94 -11.69
CA ASN A 286 -13.46 -14.78 -12.74
C ASN A 286 -12.56 -13.98 -13.68
N ASN A 287 -12.93 -12.74 -14.04
CA ASN A 287 -12.06 -11.87 -14.84
C ASN A 287 -10.73 -11.55 -14.13
N VAL A 288 -10.75 -11.30 -12.82
CA VAL A 288 -9.51 -11.09 -12.05
C VAL A 288 -8.68 -12.37 -11.97
N VAL A 289 -9.32 -13.54 -11.85
CA VAL A 289 -8.63 -14.84 -11.91
C VAL A 289 -8.02 -15.07 -13.29
N TYR A 290 -8.75 -14.77 -14.37
CA TYR A 290 -8.25 -14.89 -15.74
C TYR A 290 -7.07 -13.94 -16.00
N LEU A 291 -7.06 -12.72 -15.45
CA LEU A 291 -5.90 -11.82 -15.54
C LEU A 291 -4.65 -12.40 -14.87
N LEU A 292 -4.82 -13.15 -13.77
CA LEU A 292 -3.70 -13.83 -13.10
C LEU A 292 -3.24 -15.07 -13.86
N GLU A 293 -4.15 -15.78 -14.52
CA GLU A 293 -3.83 -16.95 -15.36
C GLU A 293 -3.15 -16.50 -16.66
N ASP A 294 -3.63 -15.44 -17.29
CA ASP A 294 -3.11 -14.88 -18.54
C ASP A 294 -1.79 -14.10 -18.33
N ARG A 295 -1.25 -14.05 -17.11
CA ARG A 295 0.07 -13.46 -16.82
C ARG A 295 1.20 -14.11 -17.63
N GLU A 296 1.03 -15.38 -17.97
CA GLU A 296 2.02 -16.15 -18.73
C GLU A 296 2.05 -15.74 -20.21
N VAL A 297 1.03 -15.02 -20.70
CA VAL A 297 0.99 -14.52 -22.08
C VAL A 297 2.05 -13.44 -22.32
N TRP A 298 2.31 -12.57 -21.34
CA TRP A 298 3.27 -11.46 -21.50
C TRP A 298 4.71 -11.90 -21.77
N PRO A 299 5.28 -12.89 -21.05
CA PRO A 299 6.58 -13.45 -21.39
C PRO A 299 6.67 -13.95 -22.84
N TRP A 300 5.62 -14.64 -23.34
CA TRP A 300 5.56 -15.08 -24.73
C TRP A 300 5.49 -13.89 -25.69
N LEU A 301 4.66 -12.90 -25.38
CA LEU A 301 4.49 -11.71 -26.22
C LEU A 301 5.78 -10.89 -26.33
N VAL A 302 6.51 -10.73 -25.22
CA VAL A 302 7.82 -10.07 -25.20
C VAL A 302 8.86 -10.89 -25.98
N ALA A 303 8.88 -12.21 -25.81
CA ALA A 303 9.77 -13.09 -26.56
C ALA A 303 9.49 -13.03 -28.07
N ASP A 304 8.22 -12.94 -28.46
CA ASP A 304 7.77 -12.87 -29.85
C ASP A 304 8.08 -11.52 -30.49
N VAL A 305 7.86 -10.42 -29.77
CA VAL A 305 8.30 -9.09 -30.19
C VAL A 305 9.82 -9.06 -30.36
N ASN A 306 10.57 -9.65 -29.43
CA ASN A 306 12.02 -9.72 -29.53
C ASN A 306 12.47 -10.57 -30.74
N ALA A 307 11.82 -11.70 -31.01
CA ALA A 307 12.09 -12.53 -32.18
C ALA A 307 11.74 -11.81 -33.50
N ALA A 308 10.64 -11.06 -33.53
CA ALA A 308 10.23 -10.24 -34.67
C ALA A 308 11.26 -9.14 -34.95
N ILE A 309 11.73 -8.46 -33.91
CA ILE A 309 12.78 -7.43 -34.00
C ILE A 309 14.11 -8.04 -34.46
N ALA A 310 14.46 -9.23 -33.97
CA ALA A 310 15.70 -9.92 -34.36
C ALA A 310 15.77 -10.24 -35.87
N THR A 311 14.62 -10.39 -36.55
CA THR A 311 14.60 -10.59 -38.01
C THR A 311 15.12 -9.40 -38.82
N ALA A 312 15.19 -8.22 -38.19
CA ALA A 312 15.76 -7.03 -38.79
C ALA A 312 17.26 -7.18 -39.13
N GLY A 313 17.95 -8.14 -38.49
CA GLY A 313 19.36 -8.42 -38.77
C GLY A 313 20.28 -7.29 -38.31
N THR A 314 20.06 -6.79 -37.08
CA THR A 314 20.91 -5.77 -36.46
C THR A 314 22.35 -6.25 -36.37
N GLN A 315 23.30 -5.41 -36.79
CA GLN A 315 24.72 -5.71 -36.68
C GLN A 315 25.15 -5.83 -35.22
N GLU A 316 25.92 -6.87 -34.88
CA GLU A 316 26.40 -7.14 -33.52
C GLU A 316 27.19 -5.95 -32.93
N ALA A 317 27.93 -5.24 -33.77
CA ALA A 317 28.69 -4.05 -33.39
C ALA A 317 27.81 -2.87 -32.91
N LEU A 318 26.50 -2.86 -33.22
CA LEU A 318 25.56 -1.82 -32.80
C LEU A 318 24.77 -2.21 -31.54
N LEU A 319 24.98 -3.42 -30.99
CA LEU A 319 24.30 -3.92 -29.79
C LEU A 319 25.08 -3.62 -28.50
N SER A 320 26.37 -3.25 -28.61
CA SER A 320 27.22 -2.85 -27.49
C SER A 320 27.21 -1.32 -27.31
N THR A 321 27.71 -0.83 -26.17
CA THR A 321 27.85 0.62 -25.95
C THR A 321 28.88 1.19 -26.91
N PHE A 322 28.47 2.12 -27.77
CA PHE A 322 29.34 2.85 -28.71
C PHE A 322 29.13 4.35 -28.59
N ASP A 323 30.14 5.13 -28.99
CA ASP A 323 30.04 6.58 -29.08
C ASP A 323 29.17 6.97 -30.30
N PRO A 324 28.02 7.64 -30.12
CA PRO A 324 27.18 8.09 -31.22
C PRO A 324 27.91 9.01 -32.23
N ALA A 325 28.96 9.71 -31.78
CA ALA A 325 29.78 10.56 -32.65
C ALA A 325 30.75 9.76 -33.54
N ALA A 326 31.09 8.52 -33.16
CA ALA A 326 32.00 7.63 -33.88
C ALA A 326 31.44 6.20 -33.94
N PRO A 327 30.35 5.97 -34.69
CA PRO A 327 29.71 4.67 -34.71
C PRO A 327 30.57 3.62 -35.45
N PRO A 328 30.53 2.36 -35.02
CA PRO A 328 31.35 1.29 -35.61
C PRO A 328 30.91 0.90 -37.04
N VAL A 329 29.70 1.31 -37.45
CA VAL A 329 29.14 1.07 -38.78
C VAL A 329 28.53 2.37 -39.33
N PRO A 330 28.70 2.70 -40.63
CA PRO A 330 28.03 3.84 -41.25
C PRO A 330 26.50 3.79 -41.12
N TYR A 331 25.86 4.94 -40.96
CA TYR A 331 24.43 5.04 -40.63
C TYR A 331 23.51 4.43 -41.70
N GLU A 332 23.90 4.53 -42.96
CA GLU A 332 23.16 4.03 -44.12
C GLU A 332 23.01 2.50 -44.11
N GLN A 333 23.91 1.83 -43.38
CA GLN A 333 23.94 0.38 -43.24
C GLN A 333 23.22 -0.08 -41.97
N TRP A 334 22.72 0.82 -41.11
CA TRP A 334 22.07 0.42 -39.87
C TRP A 334 20.76 -0.31 -40.13
N ASN A 335 20.67 -1.53 -39.60
CA ASN A 335 19.44 -2.32 -39.58
C ASN A 335 18.87 -2.44 -38.17
N THR A 336 19.16 -1.47 -37.31
CA THR A 336 18.64 -1.44 -35.94
C THR A 336 17.13 -1.20 -35.92
N VAL A 337 16.45 -1.89 -35.03
CA VAL A 337 15.05 -1.67 -34.69
C VAL A 337 14.98 -1.51 -33.19
N GLU A 338 14.64 -0.31 -32.73
CA GLU A 338 14.50 -0.01 -31.31
C GLU A 338 13.03 -0.16 -30.91
N LEU A 339 12.75 -0.90 -29.83
CA LEU A 339 11.43 -0.99 -29.23
C LEU A 339 11.24 0.18 -28.25
N ALA A 340 10.47 1.19 -28.65
CA ALA A 340 10.23 2.41 -27.86
C ALA A 340 9.02 2.34 -26.93
N ASP A 341 8.06 1.46 -27.20
CA ASP A 341 6.96 1.13 -26.29
C ASP A 341 6.32 -0.20 -26.68
N LEU A 342 5.89 -0.97 -25.67
CA LEU A 342 5.07 -2.15 -25.85
C LEU A 342 3.97 -2.15 -24.79
N SER A 343 2.73 -1.96 -25.23
CA SER A 343 1.57 -1.86 -24.35
C SER A 343 0.43 -2.75 -24.84
N GLY A 344 -0.46 -3.14 -23.93
CA GLY A 344 -1.55 -4.06 -24.21
C GLY A 344 -2.82 -3.70 -23.44
N ARG A 345 -3.97 -3.71 -24.11
CA ARG A 345 -5.28 -3.53 -23.46
C ARG A 345 -6.09 -4.81 -23.53
N TYR A 346 -6.44 -5.34 -22.37
CA TYR A 346 -7.31 -6.51 -22.26
C TYR A 346 -8.74 -6.15 -22.66
N LYS A 347 -9.33 -6.97 -23.51
CA LYS A 347 -10.74 -6.89 -23.91
C LYS A 347 -11.42 -8.23 -23.68
N LEU A 348 -12.61 -8.16 -23.09
CA LEU A 348 -13.54 -9.27 -23.04
C LEU A 348 -14.59 -9.03 -24.11
N LEU A 349 -14.62 -9.87 -25.15
CA LEU A 349 -15.68 -9.80 -26.14
C LEU A 349 -16.92 -10.50 -25.55
N GLN A 350 -17.94 -9.72 -25.23
CA GLN A 350 -19.24 -10.24 -24.83
C GLN A 350 -19.87 -10.97 -26.03
N GLY A 351 -20.03 -12.28 -25.90
CA GLY A 351 -20.56 -13.17 -26.93
C GLY A 351 -20.52 -14.62 -26.46
N THR A 352 -21.20 -15.51 -27.17
CA THR A 352 -21.24 -16.96 -26.87
C THR A 352 -20.46 -17.70 -27.95
N PRO A 353 -19.24 -18.23 -27.66
CA PRO A 353 -18.50 -18.21 -26.39
C PRO A 353 -17.75 -16.89 -26.15
N ALA A 354 -17.55 -16.54 -24.88
CA ALA A 354 -16.83 -15.32 -24.49
C ALA A 354 -15.35 -15.45 -24.88
N LYS A 355 -14.90 -14.59 -25.80
CA LYS A 355 -13.51 -14.61 -26.30
C LYS A 355 -12.69 -13.55 -25.57
N ARG A 356 -11.52 -13.94 -25.11
CA ARG A 356 -10.56 -13.07 -24.42
C ARG A 356 -9.51 -12.61 -25.42
N SER A 357 -9.29 -11.30 -25.52
CA SER A 357 -8.27 -10.75 -26.41
C SER A 357 -7.45 -9.65 -25.76
N ILE A 358 -6.25 -9.42 -26.28
CA ILE A 358 -5.39 -8.30 -25.90
C ILE A 358 -5.09 -7.50 -27.16
N ASP A 359 -5.41 -6.21 -27.13
CA ASP A 359 -5.00 -5.27 -28.16
C ASP A 359 -3.60 -4.78 -27.84
N VAL A 360 -2.63 -5.22 -28.63
CA VAL A 360 -1.22 -4.93 -28.46
C VAL A 360 -0.85 -3.73 -29.33
N THR A 361 -0.18 -2.76 -28.72
CA THR A 361 0.43 -1.63 -29.42
C THR A 361 1.94 -1.72 -29.25
N MET A 362 2.65 -1.82 -30.36
CA MET A 362 4.10 -1.87 -30.42
C MET A 362 4.61 -0.64 -31.17
N ARG A 363 5.47 0.15 -30.53
CA ARG A 363 6.10 1.34 -31.13
C ARG A 363 7.58 1.06 -31.36
N LEU A 364 7.99 1.13 -32.62
CA LEU A 364 9.36 0.89 -33.07
C LEU A 364 9.99 2.18 -33.57
N VAL A 365 11.32 2.29 -33.48
CA VAL A 365 12.10 3.36 -34.14
C VAL A 365 13.11 2.70 -35.07
N VAL A 366 13.16 3.20 -36.32
CA VAL A 366 14.03 2.67 -37.38
C VAL A 366 14.86 3.82 -37.97
N PRO A 367 16.18 3.66 -38.20
CA PRO A 367 17.07 4.68 -38.76
C PRO A 367 16.91 4.86 -40.28
N ARG A 368 15.68 5.04 -40.76
CA ARG A 368 15.35 5.22 -42.17
C ARG A 368 14.30 6.32 -42.33
N ASP A 369 14.21 6.85 -43.54
CA ASP A 369 13.10 7.71 -43.94
C ASP A 369 11.77 6.92 -43.99
N ALA A 370 10.64 7.62 -44.03
CA ALA A 370 9.33 6.97 -43.95
C ALA A 370 9.08 5.94 -45.07
N ARG A 371 9.65 6.17 -46.28
CA ARG A 371 9.53 5.24 -47.41
C ARG A 371 10.37 3.98 -47.19
N GLY A 372 11.64 4.12 -46.82
CA GLY A 372 12.52 2.98 -46.53
C GLY A 372 12.09 2.19 -45.28
N ALA A 373 11.54 2.88 -44.26
CA ALA A 373 11.01 2.25 -43.06
C ALA A 373 9.80 1.33 -43.37
N LYS A 374 8.93 1.75 -44.29
CA LYS A 374 7.76 0.95 -44.70
C LYS A 374 8.16 -0.39 -45.30
N GLU A 375 9.04 -0.38 -46.30
CA GLU A 375 9.50 -1.61 -46.95
C GLU A 375 10.28 -2.52 -45.99
N PHE A 376 11.11 -1.91 -45.13
CA PHE A 376 11.93 -2.62 -44.17
C PHE A 376 11.08 -3.33 -43.10
N VAL A 377 10.15 -2.62 -42.46
CA VAL A 377 9.24 -3.18 -41.44
C VAL A 377 8.31 -4.22 -42.04
N GLN A 378 7.87 -4.03 -43.28
CA GLN A 378 7.02 -5.00 -43.98
C GLN A 378 7.74 -6.32 -44.26
N LYS A 379 9.03 -6.27 -44.66
CA LYS A 379 9.84 -7.47 -44.94
C LYS A 379 10.43 -8.16 -43.71
N SER A 380 10.47 -7.48 -42.56
CA SER A 380 11.03 -8.01 -41.31
C SER A 380 9.92 -8.32 -40.31
N VAL A 381 9.51 -7.33 -39.52
CA VAL A 381 8.62 -7.46 -38.36
C VAL A 381 7.23 -7.95 -38.76
N LEU A 382 6.61 -7.39 -39.81
CA LEU A 382 5.27 -7.81 -40.24
C LEU A 382 5.27 -9.18 -40.92
N ASP A 383 6.31 -9.50 -41.69
CA ASP A 383 6.48 -10.84 -42.28
C ASP A 383 6.62 -11.91 -41.19
N TRP A 384 7.38 -11.62 -40.13
CA TRP A 384 7.49 -12.51 -38.98
C TRP A 384 6.15 -12.70 -38.26
N LEU A 385 5.42 -11.61 -37.99
CA LEU A 385 4.10 -11.67 -37.34
C LEU A 385 3.10 -12.48 -38.16
N ASN A 386 3.12 -12.33 -39.49
CA ASN A 386 2.26 -13.09 -40.40
C ASN A 386 2.62 -14.59 -40.43
N LYS A 387 3.90 -14.93 -40.49
CA LYS A 387 4.37 -16.33 -40.52
C LYS A 387 4.17 -17.07 -39.20
N ASN A 388 4.19 -16.35 -38.08
CA ASN A 388 4.13 -16.92 -36.73
C ASN A 388 2.78 -16.66 -36.03
N ALA A 389 1.74 -16.34 -36.82
CA ALA A 389 0.44 -15.91 -36.31
C ALA A 389 -0.29 -17.00 -35.52
N ASP A 390 -0.25 -18.24 -36.00
CA ASP A 390 -0.84 -19.42 -35.34
C ASP A 390 0.26 -20.44 -35.01
N ARG A 391 0.68 -20.44 -33.74
CA ARG A 391 1.65 -21.41 -33.21
C ARG A 391 0.96 -22.29 -32.17
N PRO A 392 0.97 -23.63 -32.32
CA PRO A 392 0.31 -24.54 -31.39
C PRO A 392 0.84 -24.47 -29.95
N ALA A 393 2.11 -24.09 -29.78
CA ALA A 393 2.76 -23.96 -28.48
C ALA A 393 2.48 -22.61 -27.78
N ALA A 394 2.01 -21.60 -28.52
CA ALA A 394 1.74 -20.28 -27.95
C ALA A 394 0.34 -20.25 -27.32
N PRO A 395 0.17 -19.60 -26.15
CA PRO A 395 -1.12 -19.52 -25.45
C PRO A 395 -2.13 -18.58 -26.13
N TYR A 396 -1.80 -18.03 -27.30
CA TYR A 396 -2.63 -17.11 -28.07
C TYR A 396 -2.43 -17.30 -29.58
N VAL A 397 -3.34 -16.71 -30.36
CA VAL A 397 -3.27 -16.60 -31.82
C VAL A 397 -3.26 -15.12 -32.18
N ILE A 398 -2.36 -14.70 -33.07
CA ILE A 398 -2.34 -13.32 -33.58
C ILE A 398 -3.44 -13.22 -34.64
N VAL A 399 -4.41 -12.34 -34.39
CA VAL A 399 -5.52 -12.10 -35.31
C VAL A 399 -5.04 -11.12 -36.38
N ILE A 400 -4.90 -11.62 -37.61
CA ILE A 400 -4.56 -10.80 -38.77
C ILE A 400 -5.86 -10.39 -39.46
N PRO A 401 -6.21 -9.09 -39.50
CA PRO A 401 -7.37 -8.62 -40.23
C PRO A 401 -7.25 -8.96 -41.72
N SER A 402 -8.37 -9.11 -42.42
CA SER A 402 -8.38 -9.33 -43.88
C SER A 402 -7.70 -8.20 -44.67
N THR A 403 -7.61 -7.00 -44.10
CA THR A 403 -6.89 -5.84 -44.64
C THR A 403 -5.38 -5.85 -44.34
N GLY A 404 -4.88 -6.84 -43.60
CA GLY A 404 -3.53 -6.86 -43.05
C GLY A 404 -3.38 -5.92 -41.85
N ILE A 405 -2.28 -6.08 -41.10
CA ILE A 405 -1.89 -5.16 -40.03
C ILE A 405 -1.34 -3.89 -40.69
N VAL A 406 -1.97 -2.74 -40.44
CA VAL A 406 -1.58 -1.45 -41.03
C VAL A 406 -0.71 -0.66 -40.05
N PRO A 407 0.61 -0.54 -40.28
CA PRO A 407 1.47 0.31 -39.47
C PRO A 407 1.25 1.80 -39.74
N GLU A 408 1.29 2.59 -38.67
CA GLU A 408 1.32 4.07 -38.72
C GLU A 408 2.80 4.53 -38.71
N PHE A 409 3.19 5.45 -39.60
CA PHE A 409 4.56 5.96 -39.71
C PHE A 409 4.62 7.44 -39.40
N THR A 410 5.50 7.83 -38.47
CA THR A 410 5.72 9.23 -38.08
C THR A 410 7.22 9.53 -38.17
N ALA A 411 7.60 10.59 -38.88
CA ALA A 411 9.00 11.02 -38.93
C ALA A 411 9.43 11.56 -37.56
N VAL A 412 10.62 11.16 -37.10
CA VAL A 412 11.22 11.66 -35.87
C VAL A 412 12.04 12.89 -36.23
N ASN A 413 11.61 14.09 -35.83
CA ASN A 413 12.36 15.33 -36.07
C ASN A 413 13.66 15.31 -35.25
N ALA A 414 14.77 14.99 -35.93
CA ALA A 414 16.09 14.81 -35.34
C ALA A 414 16.81 16.13 -34.98
N THR A 415 16.13 17.05 -34.28
CA THR A 415 16.74 18.25 -33.71
C THR A 415 16.61 18.19 -32.19
N ALA A 416 17.73 18.39 -31.48
CA ALA A 416 17.77 18.39 -30.02
C ALA A 416 16.89 19.52 -29.47
N SER A 417 15.68 19.17 -29.05
CA SER A 417 14.81 20.04 -28.27
C SER A 417 14.00 19.17 -27.31
N GLN A 418 14.34 19.31 -26.03
CA GLN A 418 13.52 19.09 -24.83
C GLN A 418 12.27 18.25 -25.05
N SER A 419 12.29 17.01 -24.54
CA SER A 419 11.07 16.26 -24.28
C SER A 419 10.25 17.01 -23.22
N SER A 420 9.37 17.89 -23.68
CA SER A 420 8.19 18.28 -22.91
C SER A 420 7.39 17.01 -22.66
N SER A 421 7.21 16.67 -21.39
CA SER A 421 6.25 15.71 -20.89
C SER A 421 4.84 16.08 -21.38
N GLY A 422 4.48 15.54 -22.53
CA GLY A 422 3.11 15.55 -23.03
C GLY A 422 2.32 14.50 -22.26
N GLY A 423 1.65 14.95 -21.18
CA GLY A 423 0.68 14.15 -20.47
C GLY A 423 -0.38 13.60 -21.42
N ALA A 424 -0.39 12.29 -21.61
CA ALA A 424 -1.54 11.60 -22.15
C ALA A 424 -2.63 11.62 -21.09
N ALA A 425 -3.53 12.61 -21.18
CA ALA A 425 -4.79 12.61 -20.47
C ALA A 425 -5.55 11.32 -20.84
N SER A 426 -5.64 10.40 -19.89
CA SER A 426 -6.63 9.34 -19.92
C SER A 426 -8.00 10.00 -19.77
N THR A 427 -8.75 10.03 -20.87
CA THR A 427 -10.19 10.22 -20.86
C THR A 427 -10.81 9.19 -19.93
N GLY A 428 -11.26 9.65 -18.76
CA GLY A 428 -12.18 8.90 -17.91
C GLY A 428 -13.52 8.68 -18.60
N PRO A 429 -14.28 7.66 -18.21
CA PRO A 429 -15.56 7.34 -18.84
C PRO A 429 -16.58 8.44 -18.56
N ALA A 430 -17.28 8.85 -19.61
CA ALA A 430 -18.50 9.62 -19.51
C ALA A 430 -19.51 8.85 -18.65
N THR A 431 -20.03 9.51 -17.62
CA THR A 431 -21.25 9.09 -16.94
C THR A 431 -22.39 9.78 -17.68
N ASP A 432 -23.15 8.98 -18.42
CA ASP A 432 -24.45 9.36 -18.94
C ASP A 432 -25.42 9.50 -17.76
N GLU A 433 -25.85 10.73 -17.46
CA GLU A 433 -27.16 10.97 -16.86
C GLU A 433 -28.08 11.56 -17.94
N PRO A 434 -29.37 11.18 -17.95
CA PRO A 434 -30.25 11.46 -19.07
C PRO A 434 -30.71 12.92 -19.04
N THR A 435 -30.65 13.55 -20.21
CA THR A 435 -31.38 14.77 -20.51
C THR A 435 -32.89 14.50 -20.52
N ASP A 436 -33.64 15.22 -19.69
CA ASP A 436 -35.02 15.59 -20.01
C ASP A 436 -35.17 17.12 -19.93
N THR A 437 -36.03 17.55 -20.83
CA THR A 437 -36.34 18.83 -21.43
C THR A 437 -36.63 20.01 -20.48
N GLY A 438 -36.21 21.19 -20.90
CA GLY A 438 -36.60 22.47 -20.31
C GLY A 438 -36.44 23.60 -21.32
N GLU A 439 -37.58 24.13 -21.77
CA GLU A 439 -37.74 25.21 -22.73
C GLU A 439 -37.04 26.52 -22.35
N SER A 440 -36.77 27.28 -23.42
CA SER A 440 -36.42 28.70 -23.54
C SER A 440 -36.89 29.68 -22.46
N GLN A 441 -36.02 30.64 -22.09
CA GLN A 441 -36.12 32.07 -22.50
C GLN A 441 -35.02 32.94 -21.85
N ASP A 442 -34.54 33.91 -22.65
CA ASP A 442 -34.00 35.26 -22.35
C ASP A 442 -33.32 35.54 -20.99
N GLY A 443 -32.19 36.25 -20.91
CA GLY A 443 -31.52 37.08 -21.90
C GLY A 443 -30.60 38.07 -21.18
N GLY A 444 -29.43 38.34 -21.79
CA GLY A 444 -28.59 39.52 -21.57
C GLY A 444 -27.89 39.66 -20.21
N ALA A 445 -26.80 40.38 -20.06
CA ALA A 445 -25.83 41.01 -20.94
C ALA A 445 -24.76 41.55 -19.97
N GLY A 446 -23.50 41.68 -20.38
CA GLY A 446 -22.56 42.51 -19.62
C GLY A 446 -21.12 42.03 -19.63
N ASN A 447 -20.40 42.49 -20.63
CA ASN A 447 -19.01 42.26 -20.95
C ASN A 447 -18.05 43.16 -20.13
N VAL A 448 -16.74 43.00 -20.39
CA VAL A 448 -15.60 43.91 -20.17
C VAL A 448 -14.84 43.71 -18.85
N GLN A 449 -13.60 43.21 -18.74
CA GLN A 449 -12.34 43.22 -19.51
C GLN A 449 -11.28 44.20 -18.98
N GLY A 450 -10.11 43.62 -18.63
CA GLY A 450 -8.79 44.25 -18.64
C GLY A 450 -8.28 44.81 -17.31
N ARG A 451 -6.98 44.94 -17.04
CA ARG A 451 -5.72 44.47 -17.66
C ARG A 451 -4.60 44.89 -16.69
N ASN A 452 -3.52 44.11 -16.63
CA ASN A 452 -2.26 44.25 -15.89
C ASN A 452 -1.68 45.66 -15.70
N LYS A 453 -0.92 45.87 -14.60
CA LYS A 453 0.51 46.26 -14.66
C LYS A 453 1.24 46.14 -13.31
N ALA A 454 2.51 45.73 -13.39
CA ALA A 454 3.51 45.64 -12.33
C ALA A 454 4.46 46.85 -12.30
N ALA A 455 5.13 47.07 -11.16
CA ALA A 455 6.49 47.65 -10.94
C ALA A 455 6.63 47.92 -9.41
N GLU A 456 7.49 47.21 -8.66
CA GLU A 456 8.95 47.37 -8.46
C GLU A 456 9.39 48.44 -7.44
N GLY A 457 10.26 48.00 -6.52
CA GLY A 457 11.26 48.77 -5.75
C GLY A 457 10.82 49.27 -4.37
N SER A 458 11.64 49.36 -3.32
CA SER A 458 13.03 48.96 -3.04
C SER A 458 13.42 49.53 -1.65
N LEU A 459 14.03 48.69 -0.80
CA LEU A 459 15.10 48.97 0.18
C LEU A 459 14.92 49.99 1.35
N THR A 460 15.06 49.42 2.57
CA THR A 460 15.90 49.89 3.72
C THR A 460 15.39 51.10 4.52
N SER A 461 15.71 51.35 5.80
CA SER A 461 16.63 50.80 6.80
C SER A 461 16.22 51.39 8.18
N GLY A 462 16.66 50.76 9.28
CA GLY A 462 16.80 51.38 10.61
C GLY A 462 15.78 50.85 11.64
N GLY A 463 16.16 50.27 12.78
CA GLY A 463 17.44 50.24 13.49
C GLY A 463 17.24 50.81 14.90
N GLY A 464 17.30 49.93 15.91
CA GLY A 464 17.39 50.26 17.35
C GLY A 464 16.04 50.55 18.02
N GLY A 465 15.72 50.09 19.22
CA GLY A 465 16.50 49.42 20.26
C GLY A 465 16.01 49.88 21.64
N PHE A 466 15.86 48.91 22.54
CA PHE A 466 15.99 49.00 24.01
C PHE A 466 14.85 49.45 24.95
N LEU A 467 14.73 48.63 26.02
CA LEU A 467 14.23 48.85 27.40
C LEU A 467 12.72 49.11 27.55
N GLY A 468 11.98 48.50 28.47
CA GLY A 468 12.29 47.71 29.66
C GLY A 468 11.22 48.02 30.73
N GLY A 469 10.84 47.03 31.54
CA GLY A 469 10.32 47.27 32.90
C GLY A 469 8.80 47.27 33.14
N SER A 470 8.30 46.12 33.63
CA SER A 470 7.63 45.95 34.94
C SER A 470 6.55 46.95 35.42
N SER A 471 5.32 46.44 35.61
CA SER A 471 4.47 46.51 36.82
C SER A 471 3.11 45.87 36.45
N GLY A 472 2.42 45.05 37.22
CA GLY A 472 2.24 44.98 38.67
C GLY A 472 0.76 45.32 38.95
N GLY A 473 -0.04 44.36 39.43
CA GLY A 473 -1.40 44.64 39.89
C GLY A 473 -2.36 43.46 39.76
N GLY A 474 -2.62 42.77 40.88
CA GLY A 474 -3.63 41.70 40.97
C GLY A 474 -5.01 42.21 41.38
N GLY A 475 -5.96 41.28 41.49
CA GLY A 475 -7.21 41.53 42.20
C GLY A 475 -8.43 40.75 41.69
N ALA A 476 -8.79 39.74 42.47
CA ALA A 476 -10.14 39.37 42.87
C ALA A 476 -11.01 38.43 42.00
N VAL A 477 -11.59 37.51 42.79
CA VAL A 477 -12.54 36.43 42.54
C VAL A 477 -13.94 36.97 42.29
N GLY A 478 -14.69 36.35 41.39
CA GLY A 478 -16.14 36.51 41.23
C GLY A 478 -16.76 35.21 40.72
N ASP A 479 -17.57 34.60 41.57
CA ASP A 479 -18.32 33.36 41.36
C ASP A 479 -19.66 33.61 40.64
N GLY A 480 -20.16 32.59 39.95
CA GLY A 480 -21.59 32.40 39.65
C GLY A 480 -22.14 32.93 38.32
N GLY A 481 -22.65 32.01 37.49
CA GLY A 481 -23.68 32.35 36.50
C GLY A 481 -23.73 31.48 35.24
N ALA A 482 -24.50 30.40 35.28
CA ALA A 482 -24.85 29.59 34.12
C ALA A 482 -25.69 30.38 33.10
N GLY A 483 -25.36 30.25 31.81
CA GLY A 483 -26.14 30.78 30.69
C GLY A 483 -25.75 30.06 29.40
N GLY A 484 -26.53 29.05 29.01
CA GLY A 484 -26.31 28.25 27.82
C GLY A 484 -26.81 28.89 26.52
N GLY A 485 -26.27 28.39 25.41
CA GLY A 485 -26.98 28.32 24.13
C GLY A 485 -26.71 29.44 23.13
N LYS A 486 -25.55 29.37 22.44
CA LYS A 486 -25.33 29.81 21.04
C LYS A 486 -23.87 29.53 20.64
N GLY A 487 -23.60 28.32 20.17
CA GLY A 487 -22.24 27.93 19.75
C GLY A 487 -22.18 26.74 18.79
N ALA A 488 -23.32 26.32 18.24
CA ALA A 488 -23.41 25.18 17.33
C ALA A 488 -23.26 25.61 15.85
N ASP A 489 -23.69 26.80 15.47
CA ASP A 489 -23.73 27.22 14.06
C ASP A 489 -22.41 27.79 13.52
N ASP A 490 -21.61 28.46 14.36
CA ASP A 490 -20.30 28.96 13.93
C ASP A 490 -19.29 27.82 13.73
N ARG A 491 -19.40 26.74 14.51
CA ARG A 491 -18.58 25.52 14.35
C ARG A 491 -18.88 24.74 13.07
N ALA A 492 -20.07 24.91 12.49
CA ALA A 492 -20.45 24.26 11.24
C ALA A 492 -19.87 24.99 10.01
N ARG A 493 -19.77 26.33 10.07
CA ARG A 493 -19.16 27.15 9.00
C ARG A 493 -17.64 26.96 8.96
N ASP A 494 -16.98 26.91 10.11
CA ASP A 494 -15.53 26.67 10.19
C ASP A 494 -15.13 25.26 9.75
N ARG A 495 -15.96 24.24 10.00
CA ARG A 495 -15.70 22.88 9.48
C ARG A 495 -15.89 22.77 7.98
N LYS A 496 -16.75 23.58 7.37
CA LYS A 496 -16.94 23.61 5.91
C LYS A 496 -15.79 24.36 5.23
N ALA A 497 -15.28 25.43 5.84
CA ALA A 497 -14.07 26.13 5.40
C ALA A 497 -12.81 25.26 5.56
N ALA A 498 -12.68 24.51 6.66
CA ALA A 498 -11.58 23.57 6.89
C ALA A 498 -11.63 22.35 5.95
N ARG A 499 -12.83 21.82 5.65
CA ARG A 499 -12.99 20.75 4.63
C ARG A 499 -12.72 21.23 3.20
N ALA A 500 -12.98 22.50 2.89
CA ALA A 500 -12.60 23.09 1.61
C ALA A 500 -11.07 23.28 1.52
N ALA A 501 -10.41 23.67 2.61
CA ALA A 501 -8.95 23.82 2.66
C ALA A 501 -8.20 22.47 2.57
N ILE A 502 -8.76 21.38 3.12
CA ILE A 502 -8.19 20.02 3.06
C ILE A 502 -8.27 19.43 1.64
N LYS A 503 -9.14 19.94 0.75
CA LYS A 503 -9.14 19.54 -0.67
C LYS A 503 -8.00 20.16 -1.50
N THR A 504 -7.18 21.04 -0.91
CA THR A 504 -6.09 21.75 -1.60
C THR A 504 -4.70 21.50 -1.01
N SER A 505 -4.53 20.54 -0.09
CA SER A 505 -3.19 20.15 0.38
C SER A 505 -2.91 18.64 0.19
N ALA A 506 -3.46 18.05 -0.87
CA ALA A 506 -2.82 16.86 -1.42
C ALA A 506 -1.40 17.29 -1.79
N ALA A 507 -0.40 16.74 -1.11
CA ALA A 507 1.00 16.91 -1.48
C ALA A 507 1.10 16.73 -3.00
N GLU A 508 1.73 17.69 -3.68
CA GLU A 508 1.94 17.59 -5.12
C GLU A 508 2.43 16.18 -5.45
N PRO A 509 1.84 15.51 -6.45
CA PRO A 509 2.31 14.19 -6.84
C PRO A 509 3.80 14.31 -7.11
N VAL A 510 4.61 13.51 -6.39
CA VAL A 510 6.06 13.46 -6.57
C VAL A 510 6.30 13.23 -8.05
N ASP A 511 6.86 14.23 -8.71
CA ASP A 511 7.22 14.15 -10.12
C ASP A 511 8.50 13.33 -10.18
N ILE A 512 8.35 12.01 -10.21
CA ILE A 512 9.48 11.06 -10.27
C ILE A 512 10.38 11.38 -11.48
N ASP A 513 9.79 11.91 -12.56
CA ASP A 513 10.52 12.32 -13.76
C ASP A 513 11.30 13.63 -13.56
N GLY A 514 10.83 14.52 -12.68
CA GLY A 514 11.51 15.77 -12.30
C GLY A 514 12.56 15.62 -11.19
N ASP A 515 12.29 14.79 -10.18
CA ASP A 515 13.10 14.65 -8.96
C ASP A 515 14.25 13.64 -9.12
N ALA A 516 14.12 12.68 -10.04
CA ALA A 516 15.12 11.66 -10.33
C ALA A 516 15.19 11.36 -11.83
N ALA A 517 15.31 12.40 -12.65
CA ALA A 517 15.42 12.28 -14.10
C ALA A 517 16.50 11.25 -14.49
N ILE A 518 16.07 10.09 -14.99
CA ILE A 518 16.98 9.13 -15.61
C ILE A 518 17.61 9.87 -16.79
N PRO A 519 18.96 9.95 -16.88
CA PRO A 519 19.59 10.57 -18.03
C PRO A 519 19.04 9.92 -19.30
N SER A 520 18.36 10.71 -20.13
CA SER A 520 17.84 10.23 -21.41
C SER A 520 19.01 9.62 -22.19
N ALA A 521 18.86 8.37 -22.63
CA ALA A 521 19.87 7.70 -23.43
C ALA A 521 20.28 8.62 -24.60
N PRO A 522 21.58 8.72 -24.94
CA PRO A 522 22.02 9.55 -26.04
C PRO A 522 21.25 9.13 -27.30
N ASN A 523 20.47 10.04 -27.88
CA ASN A 523 19.71 9.73 -29.09
C ASN A 523 20.70 9.53 -30.25
N PRO A 524 20.86 8.31 -30.79
CA PRO A 524 21.86 8.04 -31.82
C PRO A 524 21.43 8.58 -33.21
N TYR A 525 20.20 9.08 -33.33
CA TYR A 525 19.59 9.55 -34.56
C TYR A 525 19.67 11.08 -34.74
N VAL A 526 20.29 11.83 -33.84
CA VAL A 526 20.40 13.30 -33.93
C VAL A 526 21.06 13.71 -35.25
N GLY A 527 20.38 14.57 -36.02
CA GLY A 527 20.85 15.02 -37.34
C GLY A 527 20.72 13.99 -38.47
N LYS A 528 20.10 12.82 -38.25
CA LYS A 528 19.94 11.74 -39.23
C LYS A 528 18.46 11.31 -39.36
N PRO A 529 18.01 10.80 -40.53
CA PRO A 529 16.60 10.44 -40.73
C PRO A 529 16.22 9.19 -39.95
N ALA A 530 15.21 9.29 -39.08
CA ALA A 530 14.61 8.17 -38.37
C ALA A 530 13.07 8.25 -38.40
N THR A 531 12.43 7.09 -38.38
CA THR A 531 10.96 6.97 -38.45
C THR A 531 10.45 6.13 -37.28
N ALA A 532 9.47 6.66 -36.55
CA ALA A 532 8.70 5.94 -35.56
C ALA A 532 7.56 5.18 -36.27
N VAL A 533 7.43 3.89 -35.96
CA VAL A 533 6.44 2.99 -36.55
C VAL A 533 5.57 2.41 -35.46
N THR A 534 4.27 2.66 -35.51
CA THR A 534 3.30 2.11 -34.56
C THR A 534 2.52 0.98 -35.22
N ILE A 535 2.63 -0.22 -34.64
CA ILE A 535 1.97 -1.44 -35.09
C ILE A 535 0.94 -1.81 -34.04
N LYS A 536 -0.34 -1.90 -34.44
CA LYS A 536 -1.45 -2.32 -33.58
C LYS A 536 -1.99 -3.65 -34.09
N PHE A 537 -2.03 -4.66 -33.23
CA PHE A 537 -2.57 -5.97 -33.57
C PHE A 537 -3.27 -6.60 -32.36
N THR A 538 -4.24 -7.48 -32.61
CA THR A 538 -5.00 -8.14 -31.56
C THR A 538 -4.52 -9.57 -31.42
N VAL A 539 -4.34 -10.04 -30.19
CA VAL A 539 -4.09 -11.46 -29.88
C VAL A 539 -5.32 -12.06 -29.22
N GLU A 540 -5.80 -13.18 -29.74
CA GLU A 540 -6.90 -13.95 -29.16
C GLU A 540 -6.31 -15.05 -28.27
N LEU A 541 -6.70 -15.09 -27.01
CA LEU A 541 -6.15 -16.02 -26.04
C LEU A 541 -6.82 -17.39 -26.19
N ARG A 542 -6.03 -18.46 -26.20
CA ARG A 542 -6.57 -19.82 -26.17
C ARG A 542 -7.18 -20.11 -24.79
N ALA A 543 -8.14 -21.03 -24.75
CA ALA A 543 -8.64 -21.54 -23.47
C ALA A 543 -7.52 -22.31 -22.75
N PRO A 544 -7.37 -22.16 -21.42
CA PRO A 544 -6.39 -22.91 -20.66
C PRO A 544 -6.71 -24.42 -20.76
N VAL A 545 -5.66 -25.24 -20.91
CA VAL A 545 -5.80 -26.70 -21.01
C VAL A 545 -6.43 -27.22 -19.71
N GLY A 546 -7.65 -27.75 -19.79
CA GLY A 546 -8.32 -28.44 -18.68
C GLY A 546 -9.49 -27.72 -18.00
N ARG A 547 -9.96 -26.56 -18.50
CA ARG A 547 -11.23 -25.96 -18.07
C ARG A 547 -11.99 -25.36 -19.24
N GLU A 548 -13.16 -25.92 -19.55
CA GLU A 548 -14.12 -25.24 -20.41
C GLU A 548 -14.58 -23.94 -19.74
N ILE A 549 -14.72 -22.89 -20.54
CA ILE A 549 -15.34 -21.63 -20.11
C ILE A 549 -16.75 -22.00 -19.69
N ALA A 550 -17.08 -21.85 -18.41
CA ALA A 550 -18.45 -22.04 -17.95
C ALA A 550 -19.35 -21.13 -18.80
N PRO A 551 -20.37 -21.66 -19.50
CA PRO A 551 -21.26 -20.82 -20.27
C PRO A 551 -21.86 -19.79 -19.32
N ALA A 552 -21.87 -18.52 -19.75
CA ALA A 552 -22.68 -17.50 -19.10
C ALA A 552 -24.09 -18.09 -18.98
N ALA A 553 -24.61 -18.16 -17.74
CA ALA A 553 -25.90 -18.78 -17.48
C ALA A 553 -26.93 -18.25 -18.48
N ALA A 554 -27.37 -19.14 -19.37
CA ALA A 554 -28.40 -18.81 -20.33
C ALA A 554 -29.59 -18.26 -19.55
N ALA A 555 -30.05 -17.07 -19.93
CA ALA A 555 -31.35 -16.57 -19.52
C ALA A 555 -32.35 -17.69 -19.84
N GLY A 556 -32.94 -18.27 -18.80
CA GLY A 556 -33.91 -19.34 -18.96
C GLY A 556 -35.07 -18.81 -19.78
N GLU A 557 -35.25 -19.33 -20.99
CA GLU A 557 -36.54 -19.34 -21.65
C GLU A 557 -37.48 -20.16 -20.77
N GLU A 558 -38.32 -19.48 -19.98
CA GLU A 558 -39.54 -20.08 -19.43
C GLU A 558 -40.44 -20.44 -20.62
N GLY A 559 -40.42 -21.72 -20.99
CA GLY A 559 -41.45 -22.32 -21.81
C GLY A 559 -42.82 -22.13 -21.15
N ALA A 560 -43.73 -21.49 -21.89
CA ALA A 560 -45.11 -21.26 -21.50
C ALA A 560 -45.84 -22.58 -21.14
N PRO A 561 -46.73 -22.58 -20.14
CA PRO A 561 -47.55 -23.75 -19.85
C PRO A 561 -48.64 -23.93 -20.91
N GLN A 562 -48.74 -25.14 -21.47
CA GLN A 562 -49.99 -25.72 -21.96
C GLN A 562 -50.52 -26.72 -20.95
#